data_AF-A0A5J4USE7-F1
#
_entry.id   AF-A0A5J4USE7-F1
#
_cell.length_a   1.000
_cell.length_b   1.000
_cell.length_c   1.000
_cell.angle_alpha   90.00
_cell.angle_beta   90.00
_cell.angle_gamma   90.00
#
_symmetry.space_group_name_H-M   'P 1'
#
loop_
_entity.id
_entity.type
_entity.pdbx_description
1 polymer ?
#
loop_
_entity_poly.entity_id
_entity_poly.type
_entity_poly.pdbx_seq_one_letter_code
_entity_poly.pdbx_strand_id
1 'polypeptide(L)'
;MAQPDSQNDVVDYKQIVEILKIPFVGSETEKKIILDQQENVCQKIVMKFKDKKDDDGRQNAIETGVTDELSTIFESRDLTSISLPFIEAFFCISFPGDKVDFRPIIYKRKNPYPGLFRLLDHKNSDVVLHEITTIVSILNGGIGSTNDEEQNPHFQSVEECGGIQKLFTLFKKTSDKVIKDKIAVSFGRLFKARPIQDKEMQQSIISHLKSITSDADEWTRSNSALAINHLAQNEDNNTEIMKEFDPLTVIQDLRLPIIGNGEQRKQIQNKKNLDCILLQIIIDLEKDNNLQERLIEAGIIEAFLYFFETQDLNMISSSFVDLFKQFQTSAQTQIDQLKKEKKHYPTILRMLGSSDVEVFNGQNIDIWSLNALARVVGNHTEILKDNFITKAVQVMSNSSDSFLLDFLEIIIDAGTEQTREKIKQEFPVAYIKDLYQHKDSNIRDKSFLFVSRINYPEQMKKLETIQKLIKKNIQDQQTNFNIHEIMNDICTAIEEASENYDEKGGLALIGIKIVHDLIINYKEAIQQELEVGKFIEGLFKLFELPYLSKYV
;
A
#
# COMPACT_ATOMS: atom_id res chain seq x y z
N MET A 1 -33.42 -22.51 -2.67
CA MET A 1 -34.39 -21.39 -2.64
C MET A 1 -34.15 -20.60 -1.36
N ALA A 2 -33.39 -19.51 -1.48
CA ALA A 2 -33.30 -18.45 -0.50
C ALA A 2 -33.62 -17.18 -1.28
N GLN A 3 -34.62 -16.41 -0.83
CA GLN A 3 -34.98 -15.14 -1.47
C GLN A 3 -33.83 -14.13 -1.26
N PRO A 4 -33.43 -13.38 -2.30
CA PRO A 4 -32.74 -12.13 -2.06
C PRO A 4 -33.81 -11.09 -1.70
N ASP A 5 -33.77 -10.61 -0.45
CA ASP A 5 -34.41 -9.35 -0.07
C ASP A 5 -33.68 -8.21 -0.80
N SER A 6 -34.08 -7.97 -2.05
CA SER A 6 -33.73 -6.77 -2.80
C SER A 6 -34.97 -5.90 -2.95
N GLN A 7 -35.52 -5.40 -1.84
CA GLN A 7 -36.13 -4.08 -1.90
C GLN A 7 -34.97 -3.09 -2.01
N ASN A 8 -34.71 -2.66 -3.23
CA ASN A 8 -33.93 -1.45 -3.49
C ASN A 8 -34.62 -0.30 -2.73
N ASP A 9 -34.09 0.05 -1.56
CA ASP A 9 -34.31 1.34 -0.91
C ASP A 9 -33.72 2.43 -1.83
N VAL A 10 -34.46 2.79 -2.87
CA VAL A 10 -34.12 3.92 -3.74
C VAL A 10 -34.31 5.18 -2.91
N VAL A 11 -33.20 5.79 -2.50
CA VAL A 11 -33.22 7.06 -1.77
C VAL A 11 -33.53 8.19 -2.76
N ASP A 12 -34.65 8.87 -2.56
CA ASP A 12 -35.00 10.06 -3.34
C ASP A 12 -34.30 11.30 -2.77
N TYR A 13 -33.12 11.63 -3.31
CA TYR A 13 -32.34 12.78 -2.85
C TYR A 13 -33.03 14.13 -3.09
N LYS A 14 -33.96 14.23 -4.05
CA LYS A 14 -34.71 15.48 -4.28
C LYS A 14 -35.68 15.71 -3.13
N GLN A 15 -36.42 14.67 -2.75
CA GLN A 15 -37.32 14.73 -1.59
C GLN A 15 -36.54 15.07 -0.30
N ILE A 16 -35.35 14.49 -0.12
CA ILE A 16 -34.47 14.82 1.01
C ILE A 16 -34.14 16.31 1.04
N VAL A 17 -33.70 16.88 -0.09
CA VAL A 17 -33.38 18.31 -0.18
C VAL A 17 -34.60 19.18 0.12
N GLU A 18 -35.78 18.82 -0.37
CA GLU A 18 -37.02 19.54 -0.06
C GLU A 18 -37.34 19.54 1.43
N ILE A 19 -37.14 18.41 2.12
CA ILE A 19 -37.35 18.30 3.58
C ILE A 19 -36.30 19.10 4.37
N LEU A 20 -35.03 19.05 3.95
CA LEU A 20 -33.95 19.82 4.59
C LEU A 20 -34.17 21.34 4.45
N LYS A 21 -34.81 21.79 3.36
CA LYS A 21 -35.17 23.20 3.12
C LYS A 21 -36.31 23.74 3.97
N ILE A 22 -37.06 22.88 4.68
CA ILE A 22 -38.17 23.33 5.52
C ILE A 22 -37.63 24.29 6.60
N PRO A 23 -38.07 25.57 6.63
CA PRO A 23 -37.55 26.55 7.57
C PRO A 23 -37.83 26.16 9.02
N PHE A 24 -36.82 26.28 9.89
CA PHE A 24 -36.93 25.93 11.31
C PHE A 24 -37.59 27.06 12.14
N VAL A 25 -38.87 27.29 11.91
CA VAL A 25 -39.66 28.38 12.52
C VAL A 25 -40.98 27.84 13.10
N GLY A 26 -41.64 28.65 13.93
CA GLY A 26 -42.93 28.30 14.55
C GLY A 26 -42.84 28.03 16.04
N SER A 27 -43.90 27.46 16.59
CA SER A 27 -44.00 26.98 17.97
C SER A 27 -43.04 25.82 18.24
N GLU A 28 -42.77 25.53 19.51
CA GLU A 28 -41.88 24.42 19.90
C GLU A 28 -42.39 23.06 19.40
N THR A 29 -43.71 22.88 19.25
CA THR A 29 -44.28 21.65 18.68
C THR A 29 -44.02 21.56 17.18
N GLU A 30 -44.19 22.66 16.44
CA GLU A 30 -43.91 22.70 14.99
C GLU A 30 -42.42 22.50 14.72
N LYS A 31 -41.54 23.16 15.46
CA LYS A 31 -40.09 22.95 15.37
C LYS A 31 -39.71 21.50 15.63
N LYS A 32 -40.30 20.86 16.64
CA LYS A 32 -40.04 19.44 16.92
C LYS A 32 -40.44 18.55 15.74
N ILE A 33 -41.60 18.78 15.13
CA ILE A 33 -42.04 18.02 13.96
C ILE A 33 -41.07 18.22 12.78
N ILE A 34 -40.63 19.45 12.54
CA ILE A 34 -39.67 19.77 11.47
C ILE A 34 -38.32 19.09 11.75
N LEU A 35 -37.85 19.13 12.99
CA LEU A 35 -36.62 18.47 13.41
C LEU A 35 -36.71 16.96 13.16
N ASP A 36 -37.77 16.31 13.63
CA ASP A 36 -37.99 14.87 13.48
C ASP A 36 -38.00 14.46 11.99
N GLN A 37 -38.63 15.27 11.12
CA GLN A 37 -38.64 15.04 9.68
C GLN A 37 -37.25 15.14 9.05
N GLN A 38 -36.49 16.17 9.43
CA GLN A 38 -35.14 16.40 8.90
C GLN A 38 -34.14 15.39 9.42
N GLU A 39 -34.22 15.00 10.69
CA GLU A 39 -33.40 13.94 11.27
C GLU A 39 -33.68 12.59 10.60
N ASN A 40 -34.95 12.28 10.29
CA ASN A 40 -35.31 11.04 9.61
C ASN A 40 -34.66 10.94 8.22
N VAL A 41 -34.68 12.01 7.43
CA VAL A 41 -34.03 11.99 6.11
C VAL A 41 -32.50 11.92 6.22
N CYS A 42 -31.90 12.58 7.21
CA CYS A 42 -30.48 12.44 7.51
C CYS A 42 -30.11 11.00 7.90
N GLN A 43 -30.91 10.35 8.75
CA GLN A 43 -30.71 8.95 9.13
C GLN A 43 -30.79 8.01 7.92
N LYS A 44 -31.69 8.26 6.96
CA LYS A 44 -31.74 7.49 5.71
C LYS A 44 -30.43 7.60 4.92
N ILE A 45 -29.83 8.79 4.85
CA ILE A 45 -28.51 9.00 4.22
C ILE A 45 -27.45 8.18 4.96
N VAL A 46 -27.42 8.26 6.29
CA VAL A 46 -26.45 7.52 7.11
C VAL A 46 -26.61 6.01 6.88
N MET A 47 -27.82 5.48 6.94
CA MET A 47 -28.09 4.05 6.67
C MET A 47 -27.68 3.64 5.25
N LYS A 48 -27.80 4.56 4.28
CA LYS A 48 -27.44 4.32 2.88
C LYS A 48 -25.92 4.24 2.66
N PHE A 49 -25.13 5.09 3.34
CA PHE A 49 -23.71 5.26 3.02
C PHE A 49 -22.71 4.82 4.09
N LYS A 50 -23.12 4.75 5.37
CA LYS A 50 -22.22 4.36 6.46
C LYS A 50 -21.67 2.96 6.20
N ASP A 51 -20.34 2.84 6.24
CA ASP A 51 -19.58 1.60 6.01
C ASP A 51 -19.87 0.92 4.66
N LYS A 52 -20.34 1.69 3.66
CA LYS A 52 -20.75 1.18 2.34
C LYS A 52 -20.01 1.88 1.19
N LYS A 53 -19.69 1.09 0.17
CA LYS A 53 -19.08 1.55 -1.09
C LYS A 53 -20.18 1.83 -2.11
N ASP A 54 -20.56 3.10 -2.23
CA ASP A 54 -21.60 3.57 -3.17
C ASP A 54 -21.23 4.97 -3.68
N ASP A 55 -20.25 5.02 -4.57
CA ASP A 55 -19.74 6.26 -5.16
C ASP A 55 -20.82 6.96 -5.99
N ASP A 56 -21.59 6.21 -6.79
CA ASP A 56 -22.66 6.75 -7.63
C ASP A 56 -23.76 7.38 -6.75
N GLY A 57 -24.16 6.72 -5.66
CA GLY A 57 -25.13 7.26 -4.72
C GLY A 57 -24.62 8.53 -4.03
N ARG A 58 -23.37 8.56 -3.57
CA ARG A 58 -22.77 9.76 -2.97
C ARG A 58 -22.70 10.90 -3.97
N GLN A 59 -22.26 10.62 -5.19
CA GLN A 59 -22.22 11.60 -6.28
C GLN A 59 -23.62 12.19 -6.54
N ASN A 60 -24.63 11.34 -6.67
CA ASN A 60 -26.02 11.78 -6.88
C ASN A 60 -26.54 12.65 -5.72
N ALA A 61 -26.23 12.30 -4.48
CA ALA A 61 -26.59 13.10 -3.31
C ALA A 61 -25.95 14.50 -3.34
N ILE A 62 -24.66 14.57 -3.68
CA ILE A 62 -23.91 15.84 -3.83
C ILE A 62 -24.49 16.67 -4.97
N GLU A 63 -24.66 16.07 -6.16
CA GLU A 63 -25.16 16.76 -7.34
C GLU A 63 -26.57 17.32 -7.15
N THR A 64 -27.42 16.59 -6.41
CA THR A 64 -28.77 17.00 -6.05
C THR A 64 -28.80 18.15 -5.02
N GLY A 65 -27.70 18.41 -4.32
CA GLY A 65 -27.56 19.52 -3.37
C GLY A 65 -27.81 19.17 -1.91
N VAL A 66 -27.73 17.90 -1.53
CA VAL A 66 -27.88 17.47 -0.12
C VAL A 66 -26.81 18.12 0.76
N THR A 67 -25.55 18.13 0.32
CA THR A 67 -24.44 18.75 1.05
C THR A 67 -24.57 20.27 1.12
N ASP A 68 -25.13 20.90 0.09
CA ASP A 68 -25.31 22.36 0.03
C ASP A 68 -26.34 22.81 1.08
N GLU A 69 -27.42 22.05 1.24
CA GLU A 69 -28.47 22.34 2.21
C GLU A 69 -28.00 22.06 3.64
N LEU A 70 -27.33 20.92 3.88
CA LEU A 70 -26.71 20.63 5.19
C LEU A 70 -25.72 21.73 5.61
N SER A 71 -24.89 22.22 4.68
CA SER A 71 -23.96 23.34 4.95
C SER A 71 -24.73 24.61 5.34
N THR A 72 -25.84 24.91 4.66
CA THR A 72 -26.71 26.06 4.98
C THR A 72 -27.33 25.94 6.38
N ILE A 73 -27.74 24.74 6.78
CA ILE A 73 -28.22 24.46 8.14
C ILE A 73 -27.10 24.73 9.15
N PHE A 74 -25.89 24.23 8.91
CA PHE A 74 -24.75 24.43 9.81
C PHE A 74 -24.34 25.90 9.97
N GLU A 75 -24.49 26.71 8.91
CA GLU A 75 -24.20 28.14 8.93
C GLU A 75 -25.21 28.97 9.73
N SER A 76 -26.49 28.61 9.68
CA SER A 76 -27.57 29.51 10.11
C SER A 76 -28.40 29.03 11.31
N ARG A 77 -28.57 27.72 11.51
CA ARG A 77 -29.45 27.16 12.54
C ARG A 77 -28.82 27.27 13.92
N ASP A 78 -29.60 27.54 14.97
CA ASP A 78 -29.07 27.56 16.34
C ASP A 78 -28.33 26.25 16.68
N LEU A 79 -27.11 26.35 17.23
CA LEU A 79 -26.24 25.20 17.47
C LEU A 79 -26.91 24.13 18.34
N THR A 80 -27.75 24.52 19.30
CA THR A 80 -28.42 23.56 20.19
C THR A 80 -29.50 22.72 19.50
N SER A 81 -29.91 23.13 18.30
CA SER A 81 -30.89 22.43 17.45
C SER A 81 -30.27 21.66 16.29
N ILE A 82 -28.94 21.60 16.20
CA ILE A 82 -28.22 20.77 15.23
C ILE A 82 -27.82 19.48 15.94
N SER A 83 -28.53 18.39 15.61
CA SER A 83 -28.29 17.08 16.18
C SER A 83 -27.31 16.24 15.35
N LEU A 84 -26.84 15.15 15.94
CA LEU A 84 -25.83 14.25 15.34
C LEU A 84 -26.21 13.70 13.95
N PRO A 85 -27.48 13.35 13.63
CA PRO A 85 -27.85 12.87 12.29
C PRO A 85 -27.45 13.80 11.15
N PHE A 86 -27.57 15.13 11.32
CA PHE A 86 -27.17 16.08 10.29
C PHE A 86 -25.67 15.99 10.01
N ILE A 87 -24.88 15.91 11.08
CA ILE A 87 -23.41 15.83 11.03
C ILE A 87 -22.96 14.52 10.40
N GLU A 88 -23.53 13.39 10.84
CA GLU A 88 -23.24 12.07 10.30
C GLU A 88 -23.62 11.94 8.83
N ALA A 89 -24.75 12.53 8.41
CA ALA A 89 -25.17 12.52 7.01
C ALA A 89 -24.16 13.26 6.12
N PHE A 90 -23.72 14.45 6.53
CA PHE A 90 -22.69 15.20 5.80
C PHE A 90 -21.37 14.43 5.78
N PHE A 91 -20.95 13.90 6.94
CA PHE A 91 -19.75 13.08 7.10
C PHE A 91 -19.75 11.92 6.10
N CYS A 92 -20.81 11.10 6.07
CA CYS A 92 -20.87 9.92 5.20
C CYS A 92 -20.80 10.26 3.70
N ILE A 93 -21.29 11.43 3.29
CA ILE A 93 -21.23 11.88 1.90
C ILE A 93 -19.84 12.46 1.55
N SER A 94 -19.19 13.11 2.52
CA SER A 94 -17.97 13.89 2.32
C SER A 94 -16.66 13.09 2.21
N PHE A 95 -16.67 11.81 2.55
CA PHE A 95 -15.48 10.97 2.49
C PHE A 95 -15.12 10.63 1.04
N PRO A 96 -13.82 10.48 0.71
CA PRO A 96 -13.43 10.05 -0.62
C PRO A 96 -14.07 8.69 -0.96
N GLY A 97 -14.54 8.55 -2.19
CA GLY A 97 -14.98 7.28 -2.74
C GLY A 97 -13.81 6.40 -3.16
N ASP A 98 -14.11 5.18 -3.61
CA ASP A 98 -13.11 4.25 -4.13
C ASP A 98 -12.56 4.75 -5.49
N LYS A 99 -13.40 5.40 -6.29
CA LYS A 99 -13.08 5.86 -7.65
C LYS A 99 -13.07 7.37 -7.81
N VAL A 100 -13.80 8.08 -6.94
CA VAL A 100 -14.05 9.52 -7.06
C VAL A 100 -13.72 10.22 -5.75
N ASP A 101 -12.91 11.28 -5.81
CA ASP A 101 -12.73 12.17 -4.67
C ASP A 101 -13.85 13.23 -4.64
N PHE A 102 -14.76 13.10 -3.69
CA PHE A 102 -15.91 13.99 -3.54
C PHE A 102 -15.57 15.34 -2.90
N ARG A 103 -14.44 15.45 -2.20
CA ARG A 103 -14.10 16.62 -1.38
C ARG A 103 -13.92 17.90 -2.23
N PRO A 104 -13.20 17.87 -3.37
CA PRO A 104 -13.15 19.03 -4.27
C PRO A 104 -14.51 19.39 -4.88
N ILE A 105 -15.37 18.40 -5.13
CA ILE A 105 -16.71 18.61 -5.70
C ILE A 105 -17.58 19.35 -4.71
N ILE A 106 -17.62 18.90 -3.46
CA ILE A 106 -18.36 19.54 -2.37
C ILE A 106 -17.91 20.99 -2.20
N TYR A 107 -16.59 21.22 -2.08
CA TYR A 107 -16.03 22.56 -1.94
C TYR A 107 -16.40 23.50 -3.10
N LYS A 108 -16.30 23.03 -4.34
CA LYS A 108 -16.63 23.83 -5.55
C LYS A 108 -18.12 24.18 -5.64
N ARG A 109 -19.00 23.30 -5.16
CA ARG A 109 -20.45 23.55 -5.17
C ARG A 109 -20.84 24.59 -4.12
N LYS A 110 -20.40 24.37 -2.89
CA LYS A 110 -20.60 25.29 -1.77
C LYS A 110 -19.45 25.11 -0.80
N ASN A 111 -18.70 26.18 -0.56
CA ASN A 111 -17.68 26.22 0.48
C ASN A 111 -18.31 25.85 1.85
N PRO A 112 -17.97 24.69 2.44
CA PRO A 112 -18.65 24.22 3.66
C PRO A 112 -18.02 24.81 4.93
N TYR A 113 -16.83 25.43 4.84
CA TYR A 113 -16.05 25.85 6.00
C TYR A 113 -16.80 26.76 6.99
N PRO A 114 -17.60 27.77 6.57
CA PRO A 114 -18.29 28.62 7.53
C PRO A 114 -19.21 27.85 8.49
N GLY A 115 -19.97 26.87 7.98
CA GLY A 115 -20.81 26.00 8.79
C GLY A 115 -20.02 25.01 9.63
N LEU A 116 -19.05 24.34 9.00
CA LEU A 116 -18.17 23.35 9.64
C LEU A 116 -17.41 23.94 10.84
N PHE A 117 -16.77 25.10 10.68
CA PHE A 117 -16.04 25.74 11.79
C PHE A 117 -16.95 26.28 12.89
N ARG A 118 -18.20 26.63 12.58
CA ARG A 118 -19.18 27.05 13.59
C ARG A 118 -19.57 25.89 14.50
N LEU A 119 -19.63 24.67 13.97
CA LEU A 119 -19.95 23.45 14.72
C LEU A 119 -18.87 23.06 15.74
N LEU A 120 -17.64 23.59 15.63
CA LEU A 120 -16.61 23.37 16.66
C LEU A 120 -16.95 24.02 18.02
N ASP A 121 -17.88 24.97 18.07
CA ASP A 121 -18.39 25.57 19.31
C ASP A 121 -19.53 24.74 19.94
N HIS A 122 -19.85 23.57 19.38
CA HIS A 122 -20.92 22.71 19.87
C HIS A 122 -20.56 22.07 21.23
N LYS A 123 -21.55 21.93 22.12
CA LYS A 123 -21.33 21.41 23.49
C LYS A 123 -21.11 19.90 23.55
N ASN A 124 -21.61 19.17 22.56
CA ASN A 124 -21.41 17.72 22.44
C ASN A 124 -20.04 17.42 21.80
N SER A 125 -19.18 16.72 22.53
CA SER A 125 -17.85 16.29 22.07
C SER A 125 -17.89 15.39 20.84
N ASP A 126 -18.93 14.55 20.70
CA ASP A 126 -19.05 13.64 19.57
C ASP A 126 -19.30 14.40 18.27
N VAL A 127 -20.07 15.50 18.35
CA VAL A 127 -20.28 16.42 17.23
C VAL A 127 -18.96 17.08 16.85
N VAL A 128 -18.21 17.59 17.83
CA VAL A 128 -16.90 18.22 17.58
C VAL A 128 -15.90 17.22 16.96
N LEU A 129 -15.92 15.96 17.39
CA LEU A 129 -15.05 14.90 16.84
C LEU A 129 -15.41 14.55 15.39
N HIS A 130 -16.69 14.41 15.06
CA HIS A 130 -17.12 14.18 13.67
C HIS A 130 -16.79 15.38 12.79
N GLU A 131 -16.99 16.58 13.32
CA GLU A 131 -16.72 17.82 12.63
C GLU A 131 -15.23 17.98 12.30
N ILE A 132 -14.34 17.83 13.30
CA ILE A 132 -12.89 17.92 13.03
C ILE A 132 -12.41 16.83 12.06
N THR A 133 -13.04 15.65 12.09
CA THR A 133 -12.74 14.58 11.14
C THR A 133 -13.18 14.94 9.72
N THR A 134 -14.31 15.62 9.57
CA THR A 134 -14.80 16.15 8.30
C THR A 134 -13.88 17.26 7.78
N ILE A 135 -13.54 18.24 8.61
CA ILE A 135 -12.64 19.35 8.26
C ILE A 135 -11.28 18.83 7.77
N VAL A 136 -10.65 17.95 8.54
CA VAL A 136 -9.34 17.41 8.17
C VAL A 136 -9.43 16.66 6.84
N SER A 137 -10.53 15.92 6.60
CA SER A 137 -10.79 15.22 5.34
C SER A 137 -10.93 16.21 4.16
N ILE A 138 -11.82 17.21 4.24
CA ILE A 138 -12.02 18.20 3.17
C ILE A 138 -10.72 18.96 2.83
N LEU A 139 -9.92 19.33 3.84
CA LEU A 139 -8.61 19.96 3.64
C LEU A 139 -7.66 19.09 2.82
N ASN A 140 -7.71 17.77 2.98
CA ASN A 140 -6.92 16.82 2.20
C ASN A 140 -7.34 16.78 0.73
N GLY A 141 -8.64 16.94 0.45
CA GLY A 141 -9.15 17.05 -0.91
C GLY A 141 -8.57 18.24 -1.69
N GLY A 142 -8.25 19.33 -0.98
CA GLY A 142 -7.58 20.50 -1.58
C GLY A 142 -6.12 20.21 -1.95
N ILE A 143 -5.44 19.31 -1.23
CA ILE A 143 -4.04 18.94 -1.49
C ILE A 143 -3.94 18.01 -2.69
N GLY A 144 -4.86 17.05 -2.82
CA GLY A 144 -4.85 16.09 -3.94
C GLY A 144 -4.97 16.73 -5.33
N SER A 145 -5.28 18.02 -5.40
CA SER A 145 -5.33 18.81 -6.64
C SER A 145 -4.09 19.66 -6.92
N THR A 146 -3.06 19.63 -6.05
CA THR A 146 -1.89 20.53 -6.15
C THR A 146 -0.55 19.80 -6.18
N ASN A 147 0.42 20.35 -6.91
CA ASN A 147 1.80 19.87 -6.91
C ASN A 147 2.51 20.21 -5.59
N ASP A 148 3.69 19.65 -5.31
CA ASP A 148 4.37 19.83 -4.02
C ASP A 148 4.58 21.30 -3.63
N GLU A 149 5.00 22.17 -4.55
CA GLU A 149 5.27 23.58 -4.25
C GLU A 149 4.01 24.46 -4.08
N GLU A 150 2.84 23.94 -4.43
CA GLU A 150 1.60 24.71 -4.43
C GLU A 150 0.93 24.72 -3.05
N GLN A 151 0.52 25.91 -2.62
CA GLN A 151 -0.21 26.10 -1.36
C GLN A 151 -1.59 25.44 -1.42
N ASN A 152 -2.15 25.09 -0.26
CA ASN A 152 -3.50 24.53 -0.20
C ASN A 152 -4.54 25.57 -0.72
N PRO A 153 -5.34 25.22 -1.74
CA PRO A 153 -6.31 26.15 -2.35
C PRO A 153 -7.45 26.54 -1.39
N HIS A 154 -7.63 25.79 -0.31
CA HIS A 154 -8.68 26.04 0.67
C HIS A 154 -8.29 27.07 1.73
N PHE A 155 -7.02 27.52 1.78
CA PHE A 155 -6.53 28.39 2.86
C PHE A 155 -7.34 29.66 3.05
N GLN A 156 -7.57 30.41 1.96
CA GLN A 156 -8.25 31.69 2.00
C GLN A 156 -9.66 31.54 2.60
N SER A 157 -10.40 30.50 2.18
CA SER A 157 -11.74 30.23 2.69
C SER A 157 -11.77 29.86 4.18
N VAL A 158 -10.73 29.20 4.69
CA VAL A 158 -10.60 28.90 6.12
C VAL A 158 -10.24 30.16 6.91
N GLU A 159 -9.37 31.00 6.36
CA GLU A 159 -8.97 32.28 6.99
C GLU A 159 -10.15 33.25 7.10
N GLU A 160 -10.92 33.43 6.02
CA GLU A 160 -12.05 34.37 5.95
C GLU A 160 -13.18 34.07 6.94
N CYS A 161 -13.39 32.80 7.29
CA CYS A 161 -14.36 32.40 8.31
C CYS A 161 -13.77 32.32 9.73
N GLY A 162 -12.50 32.72 9.91
CA GLY A 162 -11.81 32.67 11.21
C GLY A 162 -11.49 31.25 11.68
N GLY A 163 -11.49 30.26 10.78
CA GLY A 163 -11.30 28.84 11.10
C GLY A 163 -9.93 28.54 11.71
N ILE A 164 -8.87 29.24 11.28
CA ILE A 164 -7.50 29.08 11.82
C ILE A 164 -7.49 29.30 13.34
N GLN A 165 -8.11 30.39 13.80
CA GLN A 165 -8.05 30.81 15.20
C GLN A 165 -8.97 29.93 16.07
N LYS A 166 -10.08 29.46 15.50
CA LYS A 166 -10.95 28.45 16.13
C LYS A 166 -10.22 27.13 16.34
N LEU A 167 -9.53 26.61 15.31
CA LEU A 167 -8.73 25.39 15.42
C LEU A 167 -7.64 25.53 16.48
N PHE A 168 -6.87 26.62 16.46
CA PHE A 168 -5.80 26.80 17.43
C PHE A 168 -6.33 26.96 18.86
N THR A 169 -7.45 27.66 19.04
CA THR A 169 -8.11 27.79 20.35
C THR A 169 -8.55 26.42 20.88
N LEU A 170 -9.16 25.59 20.02
CA LEU A 170 -9.58 24.24 20.40
C LEU A 170 -8.38 23.34 20.70
N PHE A 171 -7.30 23.42 19.91
CA PHE A 171 -6.05 22.69 20.14
C PHE A 171 -5.45 22.96 21.52
N LYS A 172 -5.48 24.23 21.96
CA LYS A 172 -4.98 24.63 23.29
C LYS A 172 -5.89 24.17 24.45
N LYS A 173 -7.19 24.05 24.22
CA LYS A 173 -8.19 23.76 25.27
C LYS A 173 -8.50 22.28 25.42
N THR A 174 -8.46 21.51 24.33
CA THR A 174 -8.91 20.12 24.34
C THR A 174 -7.91 19.22 25.09
N SER A 175 -8.44 18.30 25.89
CA SER A 175 -7.72 17.17 26.46
C SER A 175 -7.93 15.87 25.65
N ASP A 176 -8.84 15.89 24.68
CA ASP A 176 -9.09 14.76 23.79
C ASP A 176 -7.93 14.63 22.80
N LYS A 177 -7.20 13.52 22.91
CA LYS A 177 -6.05 13.22 22.06
C LYS A 177 -6.42 13.19 20.59
N VAL A 178 -7.51 12.50 20.22
CA VAL A 178 -7.90 12.30 18.82
C VAL A 178 -8.25 13.63 18.17
N ILE A 179 -8.99 14.49 18.87
CA ILE A 179 -9.30 15.85 18.40
C ILE A 179 -8.01 16.65 18.24
N LYS A 180 -7.12 16.62 19.24
CA LYS A 180 -5.86 17.39 19.23
C LYS A 180 -4.96 16.99 18.06
N ASP A 181 -4.81 15.70 17.81
CA ASP A 181 -4.02 15.14 16.72
C ASP A 181 -4.60 15.55 15.36
N LYS A 182 -5.92 15.45 15.17
CA LYS A 182 -6.60 15.86 13.93
C LYS A 182 -6.47 17.36 13.67
N ILE A 183 -6.49 18.19 14.71
CA ILE A 183 -6.23 19.64 14.54
C ILE A 183 -4.81 19.88 14.08
N ALA A 184 -3.80 19.26 14.70
CA ALA A 184 -2.41 19.41 14.30
C ALA A 184 -2.18 18.99 12.84
N VAL A 185 -2.76 17.86 12.42
CA VAL A 185 -2.73 17.42 11.01
C VAL A 185 -3.43 18.41 10.10
N SER A 186 -4.56 18.98 10.53
CA SER A 186 -5.29 20.02 9.76
C SER A 186 -4.42 21.25 9.52
N PHE A 187 -3.62 21.67 10.52
CA PHE A 187 -2.65 22.77 10.35
C PHE A 187 -1.59 22.42 9.30
N GLY A 188 -0.99 21.23 9.35
CA GLY A 188 0.00 20.86 8.34
C GLY A 188 -0.57 20.81 6.92
N ARG A 189 -1.81 20.35 6.77
CA ARG A 189 -2.54 20.36 5.49
C ARG A 189 -2.86 21.77 5.00
N LEU A 190 -3.31 22.62 5.91
CA LEU A 190 -3.74 23.99 5.61
C LEU A 190 -2.56 24.90 5.26
N PHE A 191 -1.45 24.77 5.98
CA PHE A 191 -0.23 25.56 5.82
C PHE A 191 0.82 24.88 4.93
N LYS A 192 0.40 23.95 4.06
CA LYS A 192 1.27 23.38 3.02
C LYS A 192 1.96 24.49 2.23
N ALA A 193 3.30 24.46 2.18
CA ALA A 193 4.14 25.48 1.54
C ALA A 193 3.83 26.94 1.95
N ARG A 194 3.21 27.15 3.13
CA ARG A 194 2.84 28.49 3.64
C ARG A 194 3.39 28.70 5.06
N PRO A 195 3.93 29.88 5.38
CA PRO A 195 4.47 30.13 6.72
C PRO A 195 3.35 30.22 7.77
N ILE A 196 3.59 29.64 8.95
CA ILE A 196 2.79 29.93 10.15
C ILE A 196 3.41 31.16 10.83
N GLN A 197 2.78 32.32 10.66
CA GLN A 197 3.34 33.60 11.14
C GLN A 197 3.38 33.69 12.68
N ASP A 198 2.35 33.17 13.36
CA ASP A 198 2.29 33.14 14.81
C ASP A 198 3.28 32.10 15.37
N LYS A 199 4.27 32.57 16.12
CA LYS A 199 5.36 31.73 16.63
C LYS A 199 4.91 30.72 17.70
N GLU A 200 3.94 31.08 18.55
CA GLU A 200 3.39 30.16 19.55
C GLU A 200 2.65 29.02 18.83
N MET A 201 1.87 29.37 17.81
CA MET A 201 1.14 28.41 16.98
C MET A 201 2.10 27.50 16.21
N GLN A 202 3.10 28.08 15.54
CA GLN A 202 4.11 27.34 14.78
C GLN A 202 4.80 26.30 15.67
N GLN A 203 5.34 26.73 16.82
CA GLN A 203 6.07 25.87 17.73
C GLN A 203 5.19 24.78 18.35
N SER A 204 3.99 25.14 18.81
CA SER A 204 3.09 24.20 19.49
C SER A 204 2.58 23.11 18.54
N ILE A 205 2.24 23.48 17.30
CA ILE A 205 1.76 22.53 16.29
C ILE A 205 2.90 21.62 15.83
N ILE A 206 4.06 22.18 15.48
CA ILE A 206 5.22 21.38 15.03
C ILE A 206 5.68 20.42 16.14
N SER A 207 5.77 20.90 17.38
CA SER A 207 6.15 20.06 18.53
C SER A 207 5.17 18.90 18.72
N HIS A 208 3.87 19.18 18.64
CA HIS A 208 2.84 18.13 18.77
C HIS A 208 2.91 17.12 17.63
N LEU A 209 3.03 17.57 16.38
CA LEU A 209 3.19 16.68 15.21
C LEU A 209 4.41 15.77 15.36
N LYS A 210 5.57 16.30 15.77
CA LYS A 210 6.79 15.51 16.04
C LYS A 210 6.60 14.43 17.12
N SER A 211 5.72 14.67 18.09
CA SER A 211 5.47 13.73 19.20
C SER A 211 4.59 12.54 18.83
N ILE A 212 3.87 12.62 17.71
CA ILE A 212 2.88 11.61 17.28
C ILE A 212 3.31 10.87 16.00
N THR A 213 4.57 11.03 15.55
CA THR A 213 5.14 10.32 14.40
C THR A 213 5.41 8.83 14.66
N SER A 214 5.17 8.36 15.88
CA SER A 214 5.16 6.93 16.25
C SER A 214 3.92 6.57 17.06
N ASP A 215 2.80 7.21 16.75
CA ASP A 215 1.53 6.79 17.33
C ASP A 215 1.20 5.35 16.94
N ALA A 216 0.49 4.65 17.83
CA ALA A 216 0.02 3.29 17.55
C ALA A 216 -1.07 3.31 16.47
N ASP A 217 -1.89 4.37 16.43
CA ASP A 217 -2.84 4.60 15.36
C ASP A 217 -2.11 4.96 14.06
N GLU A 218 -2.26 4.11 13.05
CA GLU A 218 -1.62 4.25 11.75
C GLU A 218 -1.99 5.57 11.07
N TRP A 219 -3.27 5.95 11.13
CA TRP A 219 -3.72 7.22 10.54
C TRP A 219 -2.97 8.40 11.16
N THR A 220 -2.87 8.45 12.49
CA THR A 220 -2.18 9.51 13.23
C THR A 220 -0.69 9.54 12.87
N ARG A 221 -0.04 8.38 12.89
CA ARG A 221 1.38 8.23 12.55
C ARG A 221 1.68 8.72 11.13
N SER A 222 0.98 8.20 10.13
CA SER A 222 1.24 8.53 8.72
C SER A 222 0.87 9.99 8.39
N ASN A 223 -0.26 10.49 8.90
CA ASN A 223 -0.70 11.84 8.59
C ASN A 223 0.09 12.92 9.34
N SER A 224 0.68 12.60 10.49
CA SER A 224 1.59 13.54 11.17
C SER A 224 2.90 13.71 10.39
N ALA A 225 3.47 12.62 9.85
CA ALA A 225 4.63 12.68 8.97
C ALA A 225 4.34 13.52 7.71
N LEU A 226 3.22 13.24 7.03
CA LEU A 226 2.79 14.04 5.87
C LEU A 226 2.56 15.52 6.22
N ALA A 227 1.95 15.80 7.38
CA ALA A 227 1.73 17.17 7.84
C ALA A 227 3.06 17.92 8.08
N ILE A 228 4.08 17.25 8.65
CA ILE A 228 5.42 17.83 8.81
C ILE A 228 6.04 18.11 7.43
N ASN A 229 5.95 17.17 6.49
CA ASN A 229 6.46 17.35 5.13
C ASN A 229 5.81 18.57 4.44
N HIS A 230 4.48 18.69 4.50
CA HIS A 230 3.76 19.84 3.95
C HIS A 230 4.23 21.17 4.54
N LEU A 231 4.45 21.23 5.86
CA LEU A 231 4.95 22.43 6.53
C LEU A 231 6.37 22.76 6.10
N ALA A 232 7.24 21.75 5.98
CA ALA A 232 8.65 21.91 5.66
C ALA A 232 8.94 22.44 4.24
N GLN A 233 7.96 22.40 3.34
CA GLN A 233 8.05 23.05 2.03
C GLN A 233 8.18 24.58 2.14
N ASN A 234 7.77 25.17 3.28
CA ASN A 234 8.05 26.57 3.56
C ASN A 234 9.32 26.74 4.41
N GLU A 235 10.17 27.72 4.05
CA GLU A 235 11.48 27.94 4.70
C GLU A 235 11.40 28.26 6.21
N ASP A 236 10.47 29.11 6.63
CA ASP A 236 10.33 29.49 8.05
C ASP A 236 9.90 28.30 8.90
N ASN A 237 8.93 27.53 8.41
CA ASN A 237 8.47 26.31 9.09
C ASN A 237 9.55 25.24 9.09
N ASN A 238 10.27 25.06 7.97
CA ASN A 238 11.38 24.12 7.87
C ASN A 238 12.48 24.45 8.89
N THR A 239 12.81 25.73 9.07
CA THR A 239 13.80 26.16 10.06
C THR A 239 13.40 25.73 11.48
N GLU A 240 12.12 25.86 11.85
CA GLU A 240 11.62 25.38 13.15
C GLU A 240 11.55 23.83 13.22
N ILE A 241 11.20 23.16 12.13
CA ILE A 241 11.17 21.69 12.03
C ILE A 241 12.58 21.10 12.18
N MET A 242 13.59 21.70 11.54
CA MET A 242 14.98 21.24 11.56
C MET A 242 15.78 21.76 12.75
N LYS A 243 15.16 22.56 13.61
CA LYS A 243 15.80 23.04 14.82
C LYS A 243 16.29 21.86 15.66
N GLU A 244 17.57 21.90 16.01
CA GLU A 244 18.29 20.86 16.78
C GLU A 244 18.43 19.50 16.05
N PHE A 245 18.09 19.42 14.76
CA PHE A 245 18.31 18.22 13.96
C PHE A 245 19.72 18.25 13.34
N ASP A 246 20.50 17.20 13.58
CA ASP A 246 21.75 16.93 12.88
C ASP A 246 21.61 15.63 12.08
N PRO A 247 21.67 15.69 10.73
CA PRO A 247 21.56 14.50 9.89
C PRO A 247 22.58 13.39 10.25
N LEU A 248 23.76 13.75 10.76
CA LEU A 248 24.78 12.75 11.12
C LEU A 248 24.43 12.00 12.40
N THR A 249 23.66 12.59 13.32
CA THR A 249 23.26 11.89 14.56
C THR A 249 22.26 10.77 14.29
N VAL A 250 21.52 10.85 13.17
CA VAL A 250 20.59 9.79 12.73
C VAL A 250 21.25 8.42 12.70
N ILE A 251 22.52 8.33 12.32
CA ILE A 251 23.28 7.07 12.27
C ILE A 251 23.37 6.43 13.66
N GLN A 252 23.60 7.24 14.69
CA GLN A 252 23.65 6.77 16.08
C GLN A 252 22.25 6.44 16.59
N ASP A 253 21.28 7.32 16.32
CA ASP A 253 19.90 7.16 16.77
C ASP A 253 19.26 5.88 16.20
N LEU A 254 19.45 5.58 14.91
CA LEU A 254 18.98 4.35 14.27
C LEU A 254 19.63 3.08 14.84
N ARG A 255 20.84 3.19 15.37
CA ARG A 255 21.56 2.08 16.05
C ARG A 255 21.18 1.91 17.51
N LEU A 256 20.36 2.79 18.08
CA LEU A 256 19.93 2.65 19.47
C LEU A 256 19.09 1.38 19.65
N PRO A 257 19.44 0.53 20.64
CA PRO A 257 18.64 -0.65 20.97
C PRO A 257 17.33 -0.23 21.64
N ILE A 258 16.23 -0.89 21.27
CA ILE A 258 14.90 -0.60 21.84
C ILE A 258 14.73 -1.38 23.15
N ILE A 259 15.24 -0.81 24.24
CA ILE A 259 15.27 -1.41 25.58
C ILE A 259 14.52 -0.56 26.60
N GLY A 260 14.18 -1.16 27.75
CA GLY A 260 13.50 -0.47 28.86
C GLY A 260 12.01 -0.81 28.97
N ASN A 261 11.30 -0.02 29.77
CA ASN A 261 9.85 -0.16 29.96
C ASN A 261 9.07 0.32 28.72
N GLY A 262 7.75 0.11 28.69
CA GLY A 262 6.92 0.45 27.52
C GLY A 262 7.05 1.91 27.07
N GLU A 263 7.14 2.86 28.00
CA GLU A 263 7.29 4.28 27.71
C GLU A 263 8.68 4.60 27.13
N GLN A 264 9.74 4.07 27.73
CA GLN A 264 11.12 4.23 27.23
C GLN A 264 11.25 3.66 25.82
N ARG A 265 10.69 2.47 25.56
CA ARG A 265 10.69 1.85 24.23
C ARG A 265 9.93 2.70 23.22
N LYS A 266 8.82 3.32 23.63
CA LYS A 266 8.04 4.22 22.76
C LYS A 266 8.81 5.50 22.43
N GLN A 267 9.52 6.08 23.40
CA GLN A 267 10.34 7.26 23.18
C GLN A 267 11.50 6.99 22.22
N ILE A 268 12.18 5.84 22.36
CA ILE A 268 13.24 5.42 21.43
C ILE A 268 12.67 5.24 20.02
N GLN A 269 11.54 4.55 19.87
CA GLN A 269 10.87 4.39 18.57
C GLN A 269 10.49 5.74 17.95
N ASN A 270 9.93 6.65 18.75
CA ASN A 270 9.57 7.99 18.30
C ASN A 270 10.76 8.78 17.80
N LYS A 271 11.89 8.72 18.50
CA LYS A 271 13.13 9.35 18.07
C LYS A 271 13.60 8.81 16.73
N LYS A 272 13.72 7.48 16.60
CA LYS A 272 14.16 6.82 15.35
C LYS A 272 13.26 7.17 14.15
N ASN A 273 11.95 7.12 14.34
CA ASN A 273 10.99 7.45 13.27
C ASN A 273 11.04 8.94 12.90
N LEU A 274 11.11 9.83 13.89
CA LEU A 274 11.24 11.26 13.64
C LEU A 274 12.53 11.56 12.87
N ASP A 275 13.65 10.92 13.22
CA ASP A 275 14.92 11.10 12.53
C ASP A 275 14.85 10.68 11.07
N CYS A 276 14.19 9.58 10.75
CA CYS A 276 13.96 9.19 9.35
C CYS A 276 13.08 10.20 8.61
N ILE A 277 12.02 10.74 9.24
CA ILE A 277 11.17 11.77 8.61
C ILE A 277 11.98 13.04 8.31
N LEU A 278 12.74 13.53 9.30
CA LEU A 278 13.57 14.73 9.13
C LEU A 278 14.69 14.51 8.10
N LEU A 279 15.28 13.31 8.08
CA LEU A 279 16.27 12.94 7.08
C LEU A 279 15.69 12.90 5.66
N GLN A 280 14.46 12.39 5.49
CA GLN A 280 13.78 12.43 4.20
C GLN A 280 13.55 13.87 3.74
N ILE A 281 13.02 14.73 4.62
CA ILE A 281 12.73 16.14 4.29
C ILE A 281 14.00 16.88 3.82
N ILE A 282 15.13 16.73 4.52
CA ILE A 282 16.35 17.46 4.15
C ILE A 282 16.90 16.98 2.81
N ILE A 283 16.71 15.70 2.47
CA ILE A 283 17.12 15.12 1.19
C ILE A 283 16.19 15.58 0.06
N ASP A 284 14.87 15.55 0.27
CA ASP A 284 13.89 15.94 -0.75
C ASP A 284 13.97 17.43 -1.11
N LEU A 285 14.34 18.27 -0.14
CA LEU A 285 14.50 19.71 -0.36
C LEU A 285 15.86 20.08 -0.98
N GLU A 286 16.71 19.09 -1.31
CA GLU A 286 17.99 19.21 -2.03
C GLU A 286 18.87 20.40 -1.59
N LYS A 287 18.99 20.64 -0.28
CA LYS A 287 19.77 21.78 0.25
C LYS A 287 21.29 21.55 0.28
N ASP A 288 21.73 20.29 0.31
CA ASP A 288 23.15 19.90 0.36
C ASP A 288 23.38 18.68 -0.55
N ASN A 289 23.95 18.93 -1.73
CA ASN A 289 24.20 17.91 -2.76
C ASN A 289 25.15 16.79 -2.30
N ASN A 290 25.96 17.03 -1.25
CA ASN A 290 26.94 16.06 -0.74
C ASN A 290 26.47 15.38 0.55
N LEU A 291 25.29 15.73 1.07
CA LEU A 291 24.79 15.16 2.32
C LEU A 291 24.64 13.64 2.23
N GLN A 292 24.13 13.15 1.10
CA GLN A 292 23.96 11.71 0.89
C GLN A 292 25.31 10.97 0.95
N GLU A 293 26.33 11.48 0.24
CA GLU A 293 27.67 10.90 0.24
C GLU A 293 28.27 10.86 1.65
N ARG A 294 28.17 11.97 2.39
CA ARG A 294 28.66 12.07 3.78
C ARG A 294 27.98 11.08 4.72
N LEU A 295 26.67 10.89 4.58
CA LEU A 295 25.90 9.92 5.37
C LEU A 295 26.29 8.48 5.03
N ILE A 296 26.48 8.21 3.73
CA ILE A 296 26.95 6.93 3.22
C ILE A 296 28.34 6.61 3.78
N GLU A 297 29.30 7.53 3.70
CA GLU A 297 30.63 7.39 4.29
C GLU A 297 30.61 7.19 5.81
N ALA A 298 29.65 7.83 6.50
CA ALA A 298 29.48 7.69 7.93
C ALA A 298 28.75 6.39 8.37
N GLY A 299 28.28 5.58 7.42
CA GLY A 299 27.69 4.26 7.67
C GLY A 299 26.18 4.28 7.95
N ILE A 300 25.44 5.15 7.25
CA ILE A 300 23.97 5.19 7.31
C ILE A 300 23.32 3.90 6.81
N ILE A 301 23.93 3.21 5.83
CA ILE A 301 23.41 1.95 5.29
C ILE A 301 23.33 0.91 6.40
N GLU A 302 24.40 0.71 7.17
CA GLU A 302 24.44 -0.23 8.29
C GLU A 302 23.48 0.16 9.41
N ALA A 303 23.29 1.47 9.63
CA ALA A 303 22.34 1.98 10.61
C ALA A 303 20.89 1.66 10.21
N PHE A 304 20.52 1.82 8.93
CA PHE A 304 19.21 1.42 8.41
C PHE A 304 18.97 -0.08 8.54
N LEU A 305 19.95 -0.92 8.25
CA LEU A 305 19.81 -2.38 8.40
C LEU A 305 19.53 -2.78 9.84
N TYR A 306 20.28 -2.20 10.78
CA TYR A 306 20.07 -2.42 12.20
C TYR A 306 18.70 -1.91 12.64
N PHE A 307 18.27 -0.75 12.13
CA PHE A 307 16.94 -0.21 12.37
C PHE A 307 15.88 -1.21 11.92
N PHE A 308 15.88 -1.65 10.67
CA PHE A 308 14.91 -2.63 10.16
C PHE A 308 15.00 -3.98 10.88
N GLU A 309 16.18 -4.39 11.34
CA GLU A 309 16.37 -5.61 12.14
C GLU A 309 15.77 -5.50 13.54
N THR A 310 15.69 -4.30 14.12
CA THR A 310 15.35 -4.11 15.55
C THR A 310 14.03 -3.39 15.81
N GLN A 311 13.52 -2.63 14.83
CA GLN A 311 12.29 -1.85 14.91
C GLN A 311 11.05 -2.75 14.89
N ASP A 312 9.97 -2.42 15.62
CA ASP A 312 8.69 -3.12 15.45
C ASP A 312 8.24 -3.03 13.98
N LEU A 313 7.84 -4.16 13.38
CA LEU A 313 7.52 -4.23 11.95
C LEU A 313 6.36 -3.29 11.59
N ASN A 314 5.37 -3.16 12.47
CA ASN A 314 4.21 -2.28 12.29
C ASN A 314 4.57 -0.79 12.36
N MET A 315 5.82 -0.47 12.75
CA MET A 315 6.35 0.88 12.88
C MET A 315 7.32 1.25 11.75
N ILE A 316 7.59 0.34 10.82
CA ILE A 316 8.38 0.60 9.61
C ILE A 316 7.43 1.13 8.53
N SER A 317 7.56 2.39 8.14
CA SER A 317 6.78 2.97 7.04
C SER A 317 7.43 2.73 5.69
N SER A 318 6.63 2.73 4.63
CA SER A 318 7.10 2.69 3.23
C SER A 318 8.10 3.81 2.94
N SER A 319 7.87 5.01 3.47
CA SER A 319 8.79 6.15 3.31
C SER A 319 10.21 5.88 3.83
N PHE A 320 10.39 5.06 4.87
CA PHE A 320 11.72 4.73 5.36
C PHE A 320 12.44 3.73 4.45
N VAL A 321 11.66 2.85 3.81
CA VAL A 321 12.17 1.92 2.79
C VAL A 321 12.57 2.70 1.53
N ASP A 322 11.77 3.68 1.12
CA ASP A 322 12.09 4.57 0.00
C ASP A 322 13.35 5.40 0.27
N LEU A 323 13.47 5.95 1.48
CA LEU A 323 14.68 6.65 1.93
C LEU A 323 15.91 5.75 1.83
N PHE A 324 15.81 4.52 2.34
CA PHE A 324 16.89 3.55 2.25
C PHE A 324 17.26 3.24 0.79
N LYS A 325 16.28 3.08 -0.11
CA LYS A 325 16.51 2.88 -1.55
C LYS A 325 17.29 4.02 -2.19
N GLN A 326 16.95 5.25 -1.81
CA GLN A 326 17.63 6.44 -2.31
C GLN A 326 19.12 6.38 -1.96
N PHE A 327 19.47 6.03 -0.72
CA PHE A 327 20.85 5.80 -0.32
C PHE A 327 21.50 4.60 -1.00
N GLN A 328 20.76 3.50 -1.19
CA GLN A 328 21.31 2.30 -1.82
C GLN A 328 21.80 2.55 -3.24
N THR A 329 21.05 3.32 -4.01
CA THR A 329 21.39 3.66 -5.41
C THR A 329 22.75 4.34 -5.50
N SER A 330 23.12 5.12 -4.48
CA SER A 330 24.37 5.86 -4.39
C SER A 330 25.49 5.11 -3.64
N ALA A 331 25.20 4.02 -2.92
CA ALA A 331 26.12 3.32 -2.02
C ALA A 331 26.59 1.93 -2.52
N GLN A 332 26.60 1.71 -3.84
CA GLN A 332 26.83 0.39 -4.45
C GLN A 332 28.09 -0.33 -3.92
N THR A 333 29.21 0.40 -3.78
CA THR A 333 30.49 -0.18 -3.31
C THR A 333 30.43 -0.67 -1.86
N GLN A 334 29.86 0.10 -0.93
CA GLN A 334 29.71 -0.35 0.47
C GLN A 334 28.73 -1.51 0.56
N ILE A 335 27.64 -1.46 -0.20
CA ILE A 335 26.68 -2.56 -0.26
C ILE A 335 27.37 -3.84 -0.74
N ASP A 336 28.22 -3.76 -1.77
CA ASP A 336 28.97 -4.92 -2.25
C ASP A 336 30.01 -5.45 -1.25
N GLN A 337 30.54 -4.58 -0.38
CA GLN A 337 31.39 -5.00 0.73
C GLN A 337 30.57 -5.67 1.85
N LEU A 338 29.46 -5.08 2.28
CA LEU A 338 28.60 -5.65 3.30
C LEU A 338 27.96 -6.97 2.84
N LYS A 339 27.71 -7.13 1.53
CA LYS A 339 27.34 -8.41 0.89
C LYS A 339 28.42 -9.48 1.12
N LYS A 340 29.70 -9.16 0.92
CA LYS A 340 30.82 -10.08 1.19
C LYS A 340 30.91 -10.46 2.67
N GLU A 341 30.57 -9.53 3.56
CA GLU A 341 30.63 -9.71 5.01
C GLU A 341 29.40 -10.42 5.62
N LYS A 342 28.35 -10.69 4.81
CA LYS A 342 27.11 -11.35 5.23
C LYS A 342 26.32 -10.65 6.36
N LYS A 343 26.48 -9.34 6.54
CA LYS A 343 25.85 -8.59 7.63
C LYS A 343 24.37 -8.19 7.40
N HIS A 344 23.83 -8.39 6.19
CA HIS A 344 22.47 -7.96 5.80
C HIS A 344 21.36 -9.00 5.99
N TYR A 345 21.69 -10.27 6.20
CA TYR A 345 20.72 -11.38 6.14
C TYR A 345 19.66 -11.40 7.26
N PRO A 346 19.98 -11.09 8.53
CA PRO A 346 18.98 -11.09 9.61
C PRO A 346 17.82 -10.10 9.38
N THR A 347 18.13 -8.90 8.88
CA THR A 347 17.14 -7.86 8.55
C THR A 347 16.15 -8.31 7.49
N ILE A 348 16.68 -8.89 6.41
CA ILE A 348 15.91 -9.40 5.28
C ILE A 348 14.95 -10.51 5.72
N LEU A 349 15.44 -11.43 6.55
CA LEU A 349 14.65 -12.54 7.10
C LEU A 349 13.51 -12.04 8.00
N ARG A 350 13.69 -10.91 8.67
CA ARG A 350 12.67 -10.31 9.53
C ARG A 350 11.55 -9.63 8.73
N MET A 351 11.89 -8.90 7.66
CA MET A 351 10.92 -8.19 6.83
C MET A 351 9.96 -9.14 6.10
N LEU A 352 10.46 -10.32 5.68
CA LEU A 352 9.68 -11.39 5.05
C LEU A 352 8.66 -12.08 5.98
N GLY A 353 8.76 -11.86 7.30
CA GLY A 353 7.83 -12.36 8.30
C GLY A 353 6.79 -11.33 8.78
N SER A 354 6.70 -10.16 8.14
CA SER A 354 5.66 -9.17 8.44
C SER A 354 4.33 -9.57 7.78
N SER A 355 3.20 -9.21 8.38
CA SER A 355 1.85 -9.52 7.88
C SER A 355 1.23 -8.38 7.05
N ASP A 356 2.00 -7.34 6.74
CA ASP A 356 1.47 -6.06 6.26
C ASP A 356 1.55 -5.91 4.73
N VAL A 357 0.41 -6.13 4.06
CA VAL A 357 0.27 -6.28 2.60
C VAL A 357 0.69 -5.02 1.81
N GLU A 358 0.70 -3.83 2.42
CA GLU A 358 1.16 -2.59 1.76
C GLU A 358 2.69 -2.48 1.70
N VAL A 359 3.41 -3.04 2.70
CA VAL A 359 4.86 -3.27 2.63
C VAL A 359 5.19 -4.30 1.53
N PHE A 360 4.24 -5.19 1.20
CA PHE A 360 4.35 -6.21 0.15
C PHE A 360 3.92 -5.80 -1.26
N ASN A 361 3.01 -4.85 -1.43
CA ASN A 361 2.46 -4.51 -2.75
C ASN A 361 2.99 -3.20 -3.34
N GLY A 362 3.62 -2.32 -2.56
CA GLY A 362 4.36 -1.15 -3.08
C GLY A 362 5.68 -1.49 -3.80
N GLN A 363 5.90 -2.78 -4.10
CA GLN A 363 7.22 -3.38 -4.20
C GLN A 363 7.83 -3.35 -5.60
N ASN A 364 8.89 -2.56 -5.74
CA ASN A 364 9.97 -2.83 -6.70
C ASN A 364 11.36 -2.77 -6.04
N ILE A 365 11.46 -2.66 -4.71
CA ILE A 365 12.75 -2.37 -4.04
C ILE A 365 13.23 -3.53 -3.18
N ASP A 366 12.30 -4.22 -2.51
CA ASP A 366 12.69 -5.39 -1.74
C ASP A 366 12.90 -6.62 -2.64
N ILE A 367 12.05 -6.77 -3.67
CA ILE A 367 12.15 -7.86 -4.66
C ILE A 367 13.48 -7.83 -5.41
N TRP A 368 13.97 -6.67 -5.87
CA TRP A 368 15.19 -6.60 -6.67
C TRP A 368 16.47 -6.83 -5.85
N SER A 369 16.50 -6.34 -4.61
CA SER A 369 17.62 -6.56 -3.68
C SER A 369 17.66 -8.01 -3.19
N LEU A 370 16.50 -8.58 -2.85
CA LEU A 370 16.32 -9.99 -2.53
C LEU A 370 16.73 -10.89 -3.70
N ASN A 371 16.23 -10.60 -4.89
CA ASN A 371 16.54 -11.34 -6.11
C ASN A 371 18.04 -11.26 -6.46
N ALA A 372 18.66 -10.10 -6.29
CA ALA A 372 20.11 -9.96 -6.48
C ALA A 372 20.92 -10.80 -5.47
N LEU A 373 20.48 -10.89 -4.22
CA LEU A 373 21.12 -11.71 -3.19
C LEU A 373 20.91 -13.22 -3.41
N ALA A 374 19.70 -13.59 -3.83
CA ALA A 374 19.32 -14.95 -4.22
C ALA A 374 20.05 -15.45 -5.48
N ARG A 375 20.62 -14.57 -6.30
CA ARG A 375 21.46 -14.96 -7.45
C ARG A 375 22.88 -15.38 -7.08
N VAL A 376 23.30 -15.16 -5.84
CA VAL A 376 24.66 -15.44 -5.38
C VAL A 376 24.66 -16.68 -4.49
N VAL A 377 25.19 -17.77 -5.04
CA VAL A 377 25.22 -19.11 -4.42
C VAL A 377 25.74 -19.12 -2.98
N GLY A 378 26.77 -18.33 -2.69
CA GLY A 378 27.38 -18.23 -1.35
C GLY A 378 26.45 -17.72 -0.25
N ASN A 379 25.29 -17.19 -0.63
CA ASN A 379 24.28 -16.62 0.26
C ASN A 379 23.18 -17.63 0.61
N HIS A 380 23.01 -18.70 -0.17
CA HIS A 380 21.85 -19.58 -0.07
C HIS A 380 21.75 -20.28 1.29
N THR A 381 22.89 -20.69 1.86
CA THR A 381 22.94 -21.29 3.20
C THR A 381 22.39 -20.36 4.28
N GLU A 382 22.66 -19.06 4.15
CA GLU A 382 22.22 -18.04 5.10
C GLU A 382 20.77 -17.61 4.85
N ILE A 383 20.34 -17.55 3.59
CA ILE A 383 18.96 -17.25 3.20
C ILE A 383 18.02 -18.38 3.65
N LEU A 384 18.42 -19.64 3.46
CA LEU A 384 17.63 -20.84 3.80
C LEU A 384 17.89 -21.33 5.24
N LYS A 385 18.43 -20.49 6.12
CA LYS A 385 18.65 -20.87 7.51
C LYS A 385 17.33 -20.87 8.30
N ASP A 386 17.34 -21.55 9.44
CA ASP A 386 16.24 -21.52 10.42
C ASP A 386 14.84 -21.88 9.86
N ASN A 387 14.78 -22.79 8.88
CA ASN A 387 13.56 -23.23 8.20
C ASN A 387 12.79 -22.08 7.55
N PHE A 388 13.52 -21.22 6.83
CA PHE A 388 13.00 -20.02 6.17
C PHE A 388 11.73 -20.31 5.36
N ILE A 389 11.74 -21.34 4.51
CA ILE A 389 10.61 -21.60 3.59
C ILE A 389 9.36 -21.97 4.39
N THR A 390 9.50 -22.85 5.38
CA THR A 390 8.37 -23.26 6.23
C THR A 390 7.76 -22.06 6.96
N LYS A 391 8.58 -21.14 7.45
CA LYS A 391 8.13 -19.92 8.13
C LYS A 391 7.47 -18.93 7.16
N ALA A 392 8.05 -18.72 5.98
CA ALA A 392 7.49 -17.85 4.97
C ALA A 392 6.08 -18.33 4.55
N VAL A 393 5.93 -19.63 4.30
CA VAL A 393 4.63 -20.25 3.96
C VAL A 393 3.57 -20.06 5.06
N GLN A 394 3.97 -20.00 6.34
CA GLN A 394 3.03 -19.81 7.46
C GLN A 394 2.51 -18.38 7.60
N VAL A 395 3.25 -17.38 7.12
CA VAL A 395 2.93 -15.96 7.34
C VAL A 395 2.26 -15.33 6.12
N MET A 396 2.50 -15.85 4.92
CA MET A 396 2.00 -15.28 3.67
C MET A 396 0.50 -15.55 3.44
N SER A 397 -0.16 -14.64 2.71
CA SER A 397 -1.55 -14.76 2.23
C SER A 397 -1.60 -15.04 0.71
N ASN A 398 -2.77 -15.40 0.16
CA ASN A 398 -2.91 -15.83 -1.25
C ASN A 398 -2.35 -14.85 -2.31
N SER A 399 -2.26 -13.54 -2.03
CA SER A 399 -1.66 -12.56 -2.97
C SER A 399 -0.13 -12.57 -2.99
N SER A 400 0.52 -13.26 -2.05
CA SER A 400 1.99 -13.36 -1.91
C SER A 400 2.59 -14.68 -2.42
N ASP A 401 1.77 -15.65 -2.86
CA ASP A 401 2.24 -16.96 -3.34
C ASP A 401 3.11 -16.86 -4.59
N SER A 402 2.78 -15.95 -5.51
CA SER A 402 3.60 -15.69 -6.71
C SER A 402 4.99 -15.22 -6.34
N PHE A 403 5.12 -14.36 -5.32
CA PHE A 403 6.40 -13.79 -4.94
C PHE A 403 7.34 -14.84 -4.35
N LEU A 404 6.87 -15.69 -3.44
CA LEU A 404 7.72 -16.75 -2.89
C LEU A 404 8.22 -17.69 -3.99
N LEU A 405 7.34 -18.08 -4.91
CA LEU A 405 7.72 -18.93 -6.04
C LEU A 405 8.77 -18.24 -6.92
N ASP A 406 8.59 -16.95 -7.25
CA ASP A 406 9.55 -16.17 -8.04
C ASP A 406 10.90 -16.03 -7.33
N PHE A 407 10.89 -15.79 -6.01
CA PHE A 407 12.10 -15.67 -5.21
C PHE A 407 12.87 -17.00 -5.12
N LEU A 408 12.17 -18.11 -4.87
CA LEU A 408 12.80 -19.43 -4.78
C LEU A 408 13.28 -19.94 -6.15
N GLU A 409 12.59 -19.60 -7.24
CA GLU A 409 13.06 -19.88 -8.61
C GLU A 409 14.46 -19.29 -8.83
N ILE A 410 14.69 -18.05 -8.41
CA ILE A 410 15.99 -17.39 -8.54
C ILE A 410 17.09 -18.11 -7.73
N ILE A 411 16.75 -18.58 -6.53
CA ILE A 411 17.68 -19.36 -5.69
C ILE A 411 17.99 -20.71 -6.34
N ILE A 412 17.01 -21.36 -6.97
CA ILE A 412 17.20 -22.65 -7.66
C ILE A 412 18.10 -22.49 -8.89
N ASP A 413 17.87 -21.44 -9.68
CA ASP A 413 18.61 -21.15 -10.90
C ASP A 413 20.09 -20.86 -10.63
N ALA A 414 20.37 -20.11 -9.58
CA ALA A 414 21.74 -19.87 -9.15
C ALA A 414 22.33 -21.08 -8.39
N GLY A 415 21.50 -21.87 -7.71
CA GLY A 415 21.89 -22.75 -6.62
C GLY A 415 22.58 -24.06 -7.00
N THR A 416 23.23 -24.66 -6.00
CA THR A 416 23.83 -25.99 -6.11
C THR A 416 22.79 -27.08 -5.88
N GLU A 417 23.18 -28.34 -6.07
CA GLU A 417 22.37 -29.50 -5.67
C GLU A 417 21.99 -29.43 -4.18
N GLN A 418 22.93 -29.02 -3.32
CA GLN A 418 22.67 -28.84 -1.89
C GLN A 418 21.61 -27.75 -1.62
N THR A 419 21.60 -26.67 -2.40
CA THR A 419 20.54 -25.65 -2.33
C THR A 419 19.17 -26.28 -2.64
N ARG A 420 19.07 -27.04 -3.73
CA ARG A 420 17.80 -27.68 -4.14
C ARG A 420 17.32 -28.69 -3.11
N GLU A 421 18.20 -29.53 -2.58
CA GLU A 421 17.85 -30.50 -1.53
C GLU A 421 17.37 -29.81 -0.24
N LYS A 422 17.98 -28.68 0.14
CA LYS A 422 17.52 -27.88 1.28
C LYS A 422 16.13 -27.30 1.05
N ILE A 423 15.86 -26.78 -0.15
CA ILE A 423 14.52 -26.29 -0.52
C ILE A 423 13.49 -27.42 -0.47
N LYS A 424 13.79 -28.60 -1.05
CA LYS A 424 12.92 -29.79 -0.99
C LYS A 424 12.55 -30.18 0.43
N GLN A 425 13.52 -30.14 1.35
CA GLN A 425 13.31 -30.53 2.74
C GLN A 425 12.40 -29.56 3.52
N GLU A 426 12.46 -28.26 3.21
CA GLU A 426 11.69 -27.25 3.95
C GLU A 426 10.32 -26.94 3.35
N PHE A 427 10.11 -27.25 2.07
CA PHE A 427 8.87 -26.93 1.38
C PHE A 427 7.75 -27.90 1.76
N PRO A 428 6.63 -27.44 2.38
CA PRO A 428 5.59 -28.35 2.83
C PRO A 428 4.84 -29.01 1.67
N VAL A 429 4.77 -30.35 1.65
CA VAL A 429 4.04 -31.12 0.62
C VAL A 429 2.56 -30.72 0.55
N ALA A 430 1.94 -30.39 1.69
CA ALA A 430 0.55 -29.94 1.74
C ALA A 430 0.36 -28.62 0.99
N TYR A 431 1.29 -27.67 1.16
CA TYR A 431 1.22 -26.36 0.52
C TYR A 431 1.41 -26.45 -1.01
N ILE A 432 2.29 -27.33 -1.50
CA ILE A 432 2.41 -27.60 -2.95
C ILE A 432 1.07 -28.06 -3.54
N LYS A 433 0.37 -28.96 -2.85
CA LYS A 433 -0.93 -29.46 -3.29
C LYS A 433 -2.00 -28.37 -3.31
N ASP A 434 -1.96 -27.46 -2.35
CA ASP A 434 -2.86 -26.30 -2.33
C ASP A 434 -2.57 -25.36 -3.51
N LEU A 435 -1.29 -25.12 -3.85
CA LEU A 435 -0.89 -24.32 -5.01
C LEU A 435 -1.36 -24.91 -6.35
N TYR A 436 -1.36 -26.23 -6.50
CA TYR A 436 -1.91 -26.89 -7.69
C TYR A 436 -3.40 -26.64 -7.90
N GLN A 437 -4.14 -26.37 -6.81
CA GLN A 437 -5.58 -26.11 -6.84
C GLN A 437 -5.90 -24.61 -6.73
N HIS A 438 -4.89 -23.75 -6.79
CA HIS A 438 -5.05 -22.31 -6.62
C HIS A 438 -6.00 -21.72 -7.69
N LYS A 439 -6.81 -20.72 -7.34
CA LYS A 439 -7.80 -20.13 -8.27
C LYS A 439 -7.16 -19.42 -9.46
N ASP A 440 -6.04 -18.74 -9.21
CA ASP A 440 -5.22 -18.08 -10.24
C ASP A 440 -4.39 -19.12 -11.02
N SER A 441 -4.59 -19.18 -12.33
CA SER A 441 -3.87 -20.08 -13.24
C SER A 441 -2.38 -19.78 -13.32
N ASN A 442 -1.96 -18.53 -13.15
CA ASN A 442 -0.55 -18.16 -13.17
C ASN A 442 0.22 -18.77 -11.98
N ILE A 443 -0.39 -18.76 -10.79
CA ILE A 443 0.18 -19.38 -9.59
C ILE A 443 0.24 -20.91 -9.75
N ARG A 444 -0.80 -21.53 -10.33
CA ARG A 444 -0.78 -22.97 -10.65
C ARG A 444 0.37 -23.30 -11.59
N ASP A 445 0.50 -22.61 -12.71
CA ASP A 445 1.57 -22.86 -13.68
C ASP A 445 2.97 -22.70 -13.06
N LYS A 446 3.18 -21.63 -12.28
CA LYS A 446 4.44 -21.39 -11.56
C LYS A 446 4.76 -22.51 -10.58
N SER A 447 3.77 -23.05 -9.89
CA SER A 447 3.99 -24.15 -8.95
C SER A 447 4.47 -25.44 -9.65
N PHE A 448 3.89 -25.81 -10.80
CA PHE A 448 4.35 -26.96 -11.58
C PHE A 448 5.77 -26.75 -12.13
N LEU A 449 6.06 -25.55 -12.64
CA LEU A 449 7.41 -25.18 -13.10
C LEU A 449 8.43 -25.29 -11.97
N PHE A 450 8.11 -24.73 -10.80
CA PHE A 450 8.95 -24.77 -9.62
C PHE A 450 9.29 -26.21 -9.20
N VAL A 451 8.29 -27.08 -9.09
CA VAL A 451 8.49 -28.48 -8.67
C VAL A 451 9.33 -29.25 -9.70
N SER A 452 9.07 -29.08 -10.99
CA SER A 452 9.88 -29.73 -12.03
C SER A 452 11.34 -29.24 -12.04
N ARG A 453 11.62 -27.96 -11.73
CA ARG A 453 13.01 -27.44 -11.60
C ARG A 453 13.76 -28.05 -10.43
N ILE A 454 13.05 -28.28 -9.33
CA ILE A 454 13.62 -28.88 -8.14
C ILE A 454 13.94 -30.37 -8.35
N ASN A 455 13.00 -31.10 -8.96
CA ASN A 455 13.08 -32.55 -9.09
C ASN A 455 13.85 -33.01 -10.35
N TYR A 456 13.75 -32.27 -11.45
CA TYR A 456 14.30 -32.62 -12.76
C TYR A 456 15.09 -31.45 -13.38
N PRO A 457 16.11 -30.90 -12.68
CA PRO A 457 16.80 -29.67 -13.08
C PRO A 457 17.47 -29.77 -14.46
N GLU A 458 18.06 -30.91 -14.80
CA GLU A 458 18.75 -31.07 -16.09
C GLU A 458 17.77 -31.13 -17.28
N GLN A 459 16.62 -31.79 -17.10
CA GLN A 459 15.57 -31.84 -18.14
C GLN A 459 14.94 -30.45 -18.33
N MET A 460 14.65 -29.74 -17.22
CA MET A 460 14.16 -28.37 -17.26
C MET A 460 15.15 -27.44 -17.97
N LYS A 461 16.43 -27.49 -17.60
CA LYS A 461 17.49 -26.69 -18.22
C LYS A 461 17.63 -26.96 -19.72
N LYS A 462 17.48 -28.22 -20.15
CA LYS A 462 17.47 -28.59 -21.58
C LYS A 462 16.31 -27.90 -22.31
N LEU A 463 15.08 -28.03 -21.82
CA LEU A 463 13.91 -27.41 -22.45
C LEU A 463 13.95 -25.88 -22.42
N GLU A 464 14.42 -25.26 -21.33
CA GLU A 464 14.60 -23.81 -21.24
C GLU A 464 15.67 -23.29 -22.21
N THR A 465 16.73 -24.07 -22.44
CA THR A 465 17.76 -23.74 -23.44
C THR A 465 17.17 -23.77 -24.85
N ILE A 466 16.34 -24.78 -25.15
CA ILE A 466 15.59 -24.85 -26.41
C ILE A 466 14.66 -23.65 -26.56
N GLN A 467 13.90 -23.31 -25.50
CA GLN A 467 13.00 -22.15 -25.52
C GLN A 467 13.76 -20.83 -25.79
N LYS A 468 14.91 -20.64 -25.14
CA LYS A 468 15.77 -19.46 -25.37
C LYS A 468 16.32 -19.44 -26.81
N LEU A 469 16.73 -20.58 -27.34
CA LEU A 469 17.21 -20.72 -28.73
C LEU A 469 16.11 -20.30 -29.72
N ILE A 470 14.89 -20.79 -29.54
CA ILE A 470 13.76 -20.48 -30.41
C ILE A 470 13.41 -18.99 -30.33
N LYS A 471 13.26 -18.43 -29.13
CA LYS A 471 12.99 -16.99 -28.94
C LYS A 471 14.03 -16.11 -29.63
N LYS A 472 15.32 -16.46 -29.52
CA LYS A 472 16.39 -15.75 -30.21
C LYS A 472 16.26 -15.85 -31.73
N ASN A 473 16.01 -17.05 -32.26
CA ASN A 473 15.83 -17.23 -33.71
C ASN A 473 14.60 -16.48 -34.25
N ILE A 474 13.52 -16.36 -33.47
CA ILE A 474 12.34 -15.56 -33.84
C ILE A 474 12.74 -14.09 -33.99
N GLN A 475 13.49 -13.57 -33.02
CA GLN A 475 13.99 -12.18 -33.04
C GLN A 475 14.94 -11.93 -34.22
N ASP A 476 15.85 -12.87 -34.47
CA ASP A 476 16.85 -12.77 -35.53
C ASP A 476 16.30 -13.14 -36.92
N GLN A 477 15.02 -13.56 -37.03
CA GLN A 477 14.38 -14.09 -38.23
C GLN A 477 15.16 -15.25 -38.88
N GLN A 478 15.70 -16.14 -38.04
CA GLN A 478 16.49 -17.29 -38.46
C GLN A 478 15.75 -18.61 -38.21
N THR A 479 16.19 -19.68 -38.88
CA THR A 479 15.70 -21.05 -38.74
C THR A 479 16.85 -22.01 -38.43
N ASN A 480 17.78 -21.59 -37.58
CA ASN A 480 18.99 -22.35 -37.27
C ASN A 480 18.79 -23.26 -36.04
N PHE A 481 17.87 -24.22 -36.15
CA PHE A 481 17.61 -25.22 -35.12
C PHE A 481 16.98 -26.49 -35.70
N ASN A 482 17.23 -27.62 -35.03
CA ASN A 482 16.73 -28.92 -35.45
C ASN A 482 15.34 -29.18 -34.84
N ILE A 483 14.28 -28.90 -35.60
CA ILE A 483 12.89 -29.05 -35.14
C ILE A 483 12.58 -30.48 -34.74
N HIS A 484 13.10 -31.48 -35.45
CA HIS A 484 12.84 -32.89 -35.15
C HIS A 484 13.38 -33.29 -33.76
N GLU A 485 14.63 -32.89 -33.46
CA GLU A 485 15.25 -33.14 -32.16
C GLU A 485 14.52 -32.42 -31.03
N ILE A 486 14.15 -31.16 -31.25
CA ILE A 486 13.34 -30.37 -30.30
C ILE A 486 12.00 -31.04 -30.03
N MET A 487 11.30 -31.48 -31.08
CA MET A 487 10.00 -32.14 -30.95
C MET A 487 10.11 -33.48 -30.24
N ASN A 488 11.18 -34.24 -30.46
CA ASN A 488 11.42 -35.50 -29.75
C ASN A 488 11.64 -35.27 -28.24
N ASP A 489 12.41 -34.25 -27.88
CA ASP A 489 12.61 -33.87 -26.48
C ASP A 489 11.31 -33.42 -25.80
N ILE A 490 10.48 -32.65 -26.52
CA ILE A 490 9.18 -32.18 -26.02
C ILE A 490 8.19 -33.34 -25.88
N CYS A 491 8.14 -34.26 -26.85
CA CYS A 491 7.26 -35.43 -26.76
C CYS A 491 7.65 -36.32 -25.59
N THR A 492 8.95 -36.52 -25.34
CA THR A 492 9.45 -37.25 -24.18
C THR A 492 9.01 -36.58 -22.87
N ALA A 493 9.16 -35.25 -22.77
CA ALA A 493 8.72 -34.48 -21.61
C ALA A 493 7.21 -34.58 -21.34
N ILE A 494 6.39 -34.55 -22.40
CA ILE A 494 4.93 -34.69 -22.31
C ILE A 494 4.52 -36.11 -21.91
N GLU A 495 5.16 -37.12 -22.49
CA GLU A 495 4.91 -38.52 -22.15
C GLU A 495 5.25 -38.79 -20.68
N GLU A 496 6.41 -38.36 -20.22
CA GLU A 496 6.81 -38.50 -18.81
C GLU A 496 5.88 -37.72 -17.86
N ALA A 497 5.38 -36.55 -18.27
CA ALA A 497 4.42 -35.77 -17.49
C ALA A 497 3.03 -36.40 -17.43
N SER A 498 2.64 -37.19 -18.44
CA SER A 498 1.35 -37.91 -18.42
C SER A 498 1.29 -38.99 -17.34
N GLU A 499 2.44 -39.51 -16.91
CA GLU A 499 2.54 -40.52 -15.85
C GLU A 499 2.68 -39.91 -14.44
N ASN A 500 3.28 -38.71 -14.33
CA ASN A 500 3.57 -38.05 -13.05
C ASN A 500 3.46 -36.52 -13.17
N TYR A 501 2.24 -36.03 -13.40
CA TYR A 501 2.02 -34.61 -13.69
C TYR A 501 2.35 -33.70 -12.49
N ASP A 502 2.16 -34.16 -11.26
CA ASP A 502 2.46 -33.36 -10.07
C ASP A 502 3.93 -32.95 -10.02
N GLU A 503 4.86 -33.85 -10.39
CA GLU A 503 6.29 -33.54 -10.36
C GLU A 503 6.86 -33.08 -11.71
N LYS A 504 6.29 -33.55 -12.83
CA LYS A 504 6.79 -33.33 -14.19
C LYS A 504 5.94 -32.37 -15.03
N GLY A 505 4.83 -31.86 -14.50
CA GLY A 505 3.92 -30.95 -15.21
C GLY A 505 4.62 -29.69 -15.72
N GLY A 506 5.65 -29.19 -15.03
CA GLY A 506 6.46 -28.08 -15.51
C GLY A 506 7.20 -28.36 -16.82
N LEU A 507 7.66 -29.59 -17.03
CA LEU A 507 8.31 -30.02 -18.27
C LEU A 507 7.32 -29.97 -19.45
N ALA A 508 6.10 -30.48 -19.23
CA ALA A 508 5.02 -30.41 -20.22
C ALA A 508 4.63 -28.95 -20.53
N LEU A 509 4.48 -28.10 -19.50
CA LEU A 509 4.14 -26.68 -19.70
C LEU A 509 5.16 -25.94 -20.56
N ILE A 510 6.46 -26.15 -20.35
CA ILE A 510 7.49 -25.55 -21.21
C ILE A 510 7.44 -26.13 -22.61
N GLY A 511 7.31 -27.45 -22.74
CA GLY A 511 7.20 -28.12 -24.03
C GLY A 511 6.04 -27.58 -24.88
N ILE A 512 4.87 -27.41 -24.27
CA ILE A 512 3.68 -26.84 -24.92
C ILE A 512 3.93 -25.39 -25.35
N LYS A 513 4.54 -24.57 -24.49
CA LYS A 513 4.88 -23.17 -24.84
C LYS A 513 5.85 -23.10 -26.02
N ILE A 514 6.85 -23.99 -26.06
CA ILE A 514 7.79 -24.08 -27.18
C ILE A 514 7.07 -24.43 -28.49
N VAL A 515 6.21 -25.46 -28.47
CA VAL A 515 5.47 -25.87 -29.67
C VAL A 515 4.52 -24.77 -30.13
N HIS A 516 3.87 -24.07 -29.21
CA HIS A 516 3.05 -22.90 -29.53
C HIS A 516 3.86 -21.81 -30.26
N ASP A 517 5.04 -21.46 -29.76
CA ASP A 517 5.93 -20.48 -30.41
C ASP A 517 6.37 -20.94 -31.81
N LEU A 518 6.65 -22.24 -31.97
CA LEU A 518 7.00 -22.84 -33.26
C LEU A 518 5.82 -22.84 -34.25
N ILE A 519 4.59 -23.11 -33.79
CA ILE A 519 3.38 -23.06 -34.65
C ILE A 519 3.14 -21.65 -35.17
N ILE A 520 3.30 -20.63 -34.32
CA ILE A 520 3.06 -19.24 -34.70
C ILE A 520 4.11 -18.74 -35.70
N ASN A 521 5.39 -19.03 -35.44
CA ASN A 521 6.49 -18.38 -36.16
C ASN A 521 7.12 -19.26 -37.25
N TYR A 522 6.94 -20.57 -37.19
CA TYR A 522 7.60 -21.56 -38.05
C TYR A 522 6.63 -22.66 -38.52
N LYS A 523 5.39 -22.28 -38.84
CA LYS A 523 4.28 -23.20 -39.17
C LYS A 523 4.65 -24.28 -40.20
N GLU A 524 5.27 -23.89 -41.32
CA GLU A 524 5.63 -24.83 -42.39
C GLU A 524 6.68 -25.85 -41.94
N ALA A 525 7.58 -25.44 -41.04
CA ALA A 525 8.68 -26.26 -40.59
C ALA A 525 8.27 -27.26 -39.49
N ILE A 526 7.27 -26.93 -38.67
CA ILE A 526 6.75 -27.83 -37.63
C ILE A 526 5.62 -28.76 -38.12
N GLN A 527 5.01 -28.46 -39.27
CA GLN A 527 3.83 -29.18 -39.77
C GLN A 527 4.03 -30.70 -39.83
N GLN A 528 5.16 -31.15 -40.37
CA GLN A 528 5.44 -32.58 -40.50
C GLN A 528 5.50 -33.28 -39.15
N GLU A 529 6.13 -32.67 -38.13
CA GLU A 529 6.23 -33.24 -36.79
C GLU A 529 4.89 -33.33 -36.05
N LEU A 530 3.96 -32.40 -36.32
CA LEU A 530 2.61 -32.45 -35.77
C LEU A 530 1.77 -33.53 -36.44
N GLU A 531 1.96 -33.77 -37.74
CA GLU A 531 1.30 -34.85 -38.49
C GLU A 531 1.79 -36.25 -38.07
N VAL A 532 3.00 -36.38 -37.53
CA VAL A 532 3.48 -37.63 -36.89
C VAL A 532 2.64 -38.02 -35.66
N GLY A 533 1.81 -37.10 -35.13
CA GLY A 533 0.75 -37.40 -34.16
C GLY A 533 1.22 -37.59 -32.72
N LYS A 534 2.48 -37.95 -32.47
CA LYS A 534 3.04 -38.20 -31.12
C LYS A 534 2.79 -37.06 -30.13
N PHE A 535 3.00 -35.82 -30.56
CA PHE A 535 2.75 -34.65 -29.72
C PHE A 535 1.25 -34.49 -29.39
N ILE A 536 0.38 -34.64 -30.40
CA ILE A 536 -1.06 -34.49 -30.26
C ILE A 536 -1.64 -35.60 -29.35
N GLU A 537 -1.20 -36.84 -29.54
CA GLU A 537 -1.57 -37.97 -28.69
C GLU A 537 -1.10 -37.76 -27.23
N GLY A 538 0.11 -37.27 -27.04
CA GLY A 538 0.64 -36.89 -25.73
C GLY A 538 -0.20 -35.81 -25.05
N LEU A 539 -0.63 -34.79 -25.79
CA LEU A 539 -1.54 -33.77 -25.28
C LEU A 539 -2.87 -34.35 -24.82
N PHE A 540 -3.48 -35.24 -25.60
CA PHE A 540 -4.75 -35.87 -25.22
C PHE A 540 -4.62 -36.65 -23.91
N LYS A 541 -3.53 -37.40 -23.73
CA LYS A 541 -3.25 -38.11 -22.47
C LYS A 541 -3.17 -37.15 -21.27
N LEU A 542 -2.60 -35.96 -21.45
CA LEU A 542 -2.59 -34.93 -20.39
C LEU A 542 -4.00 -34.43 -20.07
N PHE A 543 -4.86 -34.23 -21.07
CA PHE A 543 -6.25 -33.78 -20.85
C PHE A 543 -7.16 -34.83 -20.21
N GLU A 544 -6.80 -36.11 -20.27
CA GLU A 544 -7.51 -37.21 -19.59
C GLU A 544 -7.23 -37.24 -18.07
N LEU A 545 -6.29 -36.44 -17.56
CA LEU A 545 -5.98 -36.39 -16.13
C LEU A 545 -7.12 -35.74 -15.31
N PRO A 546 -7.64 -36.41 -14.25
CA PRO A 546 -8.83 -35.98 -13.50
C PRO A 546 -8.79 -34.58 -12.86
N TYR A 547 -7.59 -34.04 -12.66
CA TYR A 547 -7.37 -32.73 -12.03
C TYR A 547 -7.26 -31.60 -13.06
N LEU A 548 -6.87 -31.90 -14.31
CA LEU A 548 -6.82 -30.94 -15.42
C LEU A 548 -8.18 -30.79 -16.11
N SER A 549 -9.01 -31.83 -16.08
CA SER A 549 -10.36 -31.83 -16.66
C SER A 549 -11.38 -30.95 -15.92
N LYS A 550 -11.06 -30.43 -14.72
CA LYS A 550 -11.94 -29.53 -13.94
C LYS A 550 -11.88 -28.06 -14.40
N TYR A 551 -10.97 -27.74 -15.32
CA TYR A 551 -10.64 -26.36 -15.70
C TYR A 551 -10.78 -26.08 -17.20
N VAL A 552 -11.40 -27.01 -17.95
CA VAL A 552 -11.82 -26.83 -19.35
C VAL A 552 -13.27 -26.36 -19.41
#